data_AF-A0A1Q6ENT5-F1
#
_entry.id   AF-A0A1Q6ENT5-F1
#
_cell.length_a   1.000
_cell.length_b   1.000
_cell.length_c   1.000
_cell.angle_alpha   90.00
_cell.angle_beta   90.00
_cell.angle_gamma   90.00
#
_symmetry.space_group_name_H-M   'P 1'
#
loop_
_entity.id
_entity.type
_entity.pdbx_description
1 polymer ?
#
loop_
_entity_poly.entity_id
_entity_poly.type
_entity_poly.pdbx_seq_one_letter_code
_entity_poly.pdbx_strand_id
1 'polypeptide(L)'
;MAAAFEGTNPEGGEATYTVAEYRTLLNNYINSIANAKSTLDNANTALTNAKTTLDGTDSKSKDADQTAKTLEAVTAKATAAHQTLDEAKTALDAATARKTATALAEAQAKLAEATQRVKDAQVKADEADKALEAAKAKLADARDAVMGTAAVKTAQAALDKATAEADAAHRALDEAKTVKSAADKRVADAEAVL
;
A
#
# COMPACT_ATOMS: atom_id res chain seq x y z
N MET A 1 20.57 80.18 76.64
CA MET A 1 21.74 80.17 75.73
C MET A 1 21.64 78.88 74.93
N ALA A 2 21.23 78.95 73.66
CA ALA A 2 21.12 77.76 72.82
C ALA A 2 22.49 77.45 72.24
N ALA A 3 23.00 76.23 72.43
CA ALA A 3 24.25 75.80 71.82
C ALA A 3 24.04 75.70 70.30
N ALA A 4 24.91 76.36 69.52
CA ALA A 4 25.00 76.20 68.07
C ALA A 4 26.21 75.31 67.76
N PHE A 5 26.06 74.43 66.77
CA PHE A 5 27.14 73.56 66.30
C PHE A 5 27.48 73.95 64.86
N GLU A 6 28.78 74.05 64.57
CA GLU A 6 29.29 74.33 63.23
C GLU A 6 29.27 73.05 62.38
N GLY A 7 28.72 73.16 61.17
CA GLY A 7 28.71 72.09 60.19
C GLY A 7 28.65 72.65 58.77
N THR A 8 29.11 71.88 57.79
CA THR A 8 29.06 72.28 56.38
C THR A 8 27.73 71.90 55.74
N ASN A 9 27.14 72.84 54.99
CA ASN A 9 25.97 72.61 54.14
C ASN A 9 26.33 71.60 53.02
N PRO A 10 25.41 70.75 52.52
CA PRO A 10 25.60 69.89 51.34
C PRO A 10 26.18 70.58 50.08
N GLU A 11 26.18 71.91 49.99
CA GLU A 11 26.76 72.73 48.91
C GLU A 11 28.15 73.35 49.23
N GLY A 12 28.77 73.00 50.36
CA GLY A 12 30.17 73.36 50.65
C GLY A 12 30.41 74.73 51.31
N GLY A 13 29.37 75.42 51.79
CA GLY A 13 29.49 76.64 52.61
C GLY A 13 29.35 76.38 54.11
N GLU A 14 29.99 77.21 54.95
CA GLU A 14 29.82 77.21 56.42
C GLU A 14 28.40 77.63 56.79
N ALA A 15 27.69 76.77 57.53
CA ALA A 15 26.35 77.06 58.04
C ALA A 15 26.33 76.80 59.55
N THR A 16 25.88 77.79 60.33
CA THR A 16 25.67 77.64 61.77
C THR A 16 24.28 77.06 61.99
N TYR A 17 24.21 75.81 62.43
CA TYR A 17 22.95 75.15 62.75
C TYR A 17 22.71 75.18 64.26
N THR A 18 21.47 75.43 64.66
CA THR A 18 21.04 75.12 66.03
C THR A 18 21.06 73.60 66.24
N VAL A 19 21.21 73.16 67.49
CA VAL A 19 21.15 71.71 67.83
C VAL A 19 19.88 71.03 67.31
N ALA A 20 18.76 71.75 67.25
CA ALA A 20 17.49 71.23 66.73
C ALA A 20 17.54 70.99 65.20
N GLU A 21 18.10 71.93 64.44
CA GLU A 21 18.24 71.80 62.98
C GLU A 21 19.20 70.67 62.60
N TYR A 22 20.32 70.55 63.34
CA TYR A 22 21.30 69.49 63.11
C TYR A 22 20.71 68.09 63.36
N ARG A 23 19.88 67.93 64.39
CA ARG A 23 19.14 66.67 64.64
C ARG A 23 18.17 66.33 63.50
N THR A 24 17.47 67.32 62.96
CA THR A 24 16.57 67.13 61.81
C THR A 24 17.34 66.66 60.58
N LEU A 25 18.48 67.29 60.26
CA LEU A 25 19.36 66.90 59.15
C LEU A 25 19.88 65.46 59.30
N LEU A 26 20.36 65.09 60.49
CA LEU A 26 20.79 63.73 60.79
C LEU A 26 19.67 62.70 60.60
N ASN A 27 18.47 62.98 61.12
CA ASN A 27 17.32 62.10 60.96
C ASN A 27 16.93 61.94 59.49
N ASN A 28 16.95 63.01 58.71
CA ASN A 28 16.70 62.97 57.27
C ASN A 28 17.75 62.11 56.54
N TYR A 29 19.03 62.24 56.89
CA TYR A 29 20.10 61.43 56.32
C TYR A 29 19.93 59.95 56.66
N ILE A 30 19.64 59.62 57.92
CA ILE A 30 19.39 58.24 58.36
C ILE A 30 18.22 57.64 57.57
N ASN A 31 17.12 58.39 57.42
CA ASN A 31 15.96 57.96 56.64
C ASN A 31 16.31 57.76 55.16
N SER A 32 17.10 58.65 54.56
CA SER A 32 17.56 58.53 53.17
C SER A 32 18.40 57.27 52.95
N ILE A 33 19.34 56.97 53.85
CA ILE A 33 20.17 55.75 53.80
C ILE A 33 19.30 54.50 53.94
N ALA A 34 18.33 54.50 54.86
CA ALA A 34 17.41 53.38 55.03
C ALA A 34 16.57 53.13 53.78
N ASN A 35 16.06 54.20 53.14
CA ASN A 35 15.32 54.12 51.88
C ASN A 35 16.20 53.63 50.73
N ALA A 36 17.45 54.10 50.65
CA ALA A 36 18.40 53.65 49.65
C ALA A 36 18.72 52.15 49.79
N LYS A 37 18.88 51.68 51.04
CA LYS A 37 19.08 50.24 51.32
C LYS A 37 17.87 49.41 50.88
N SER A 38 16.66 49.81 51.26
CA SER A 38 15.43 49.14 50.82
C SER A 38 15.32 49.09 49.29
N THR A 39 15.68 50.18 48.61
CA THR A 39 15.72 50.25 47.15
C THR A 39 16.72 49.25 46.55
N LEU A 40 17.92 49.15 47.13
CA LEU A 40 18.94 48.19 46.69
C LEU A 40 18.49 46.73 46.90
N ASP A 41 17.88 46.42 48.04
CA ASP A 41 17.38 45.08 48.35
C ASP A 41 16.26 44.66 47.38
N ASN A 42 15.35 45.59 47.05
CA ASN A 42 14.32 45.37 46.03
C ASN A 42 14.94 45.16 44.64
N ALA A 43 15.95 45.94 44.27
CA ALA A 43 16.66 45.79 42.99
C ALA A 43 17.37 44.43 42.89
N ASN A 44 18.03 43.98 43.96
CA ASN A 44 18.67 42.66 44.02
C ASN A 44 17.65 41.52 43.89
N THR A 45 16.48 41.67 44.51
CA THR A 45 15.37 40.72 44.36
C THR A 45 14.87 40.68 42.91
N ALA A 46 14.66 41.84 42.30
CA ALA A 46 14.24 41.93 40.90
C ALA A 46 15.27 41.31 39.94
N LEU A 47 16.56 41.54 40.16
CA LEU A 47 17.65 40.95 39.36
C LEU A 47 17.67 39.42 39.49
N THR A 48 17.48 38.90 40.70
CA THR A 48 17.42 37.44 40.95
C THR A 48 16.24 36.80 40.21
N ASN A 49 15.07 37.44 40.26
CA ASN A 49 13.88 36.99 39.55
C ASN A 49 14.05 37.05 38.03
N ALA A 50 14.68 38.11 37.51
CA ALA A 50 15.00 38.25 36.09
C ALA A 50 15.95 37.15 35.61
N LYS A 51 16.99 36.83 36.38
CA LYS A 51 17.92 35.73 36.06
C LYS A 51 17.20 34.38 36.02
N THR A 52 16.35 34.11 37.02
CA THR A 52 15.55 32.87 37.07
C THR A 52 14.62 32.75 35.86
N THR A 53 14.05 33.87 35.42
CA THR A 53 13.18 33.91 34.22
C THR A 53 13.98 33.66 32.95
N LEU A 54 15.18 34.23 32.84
CA LEU A 54 16.09 34.00 31.70
C LEU A 54 16.50 32.52 31.62
N ASP A 55 16.97 31.94 32.72
CA ASP A 55 17.39 30.52 32.77
C ASP A 55 16.22 29.58 32.39
N GLY A 56 15.01 29.90 32.84
CA GLY A 56 13.79 29.18 32.46
C GLY A 56 13.42 29.33 30.99
N THR A 57 13.69 30.49 30.39
CA THR A 57 13.44 30.76 28.97
C THR A 57 14.44 30.02 28.08
N ASP A 58 15.73 30.03 28.45
CA ASP A 58 16.78 29.28 27.75
C ASP A 58 16.50 27.79 27.74
N SER A 59 16.01 27.24 28.86
CA SER A 59 15.64 25.84 28.96
C SER A 59 14.49 25.50 28.00
N LYS A 60 13.43 26.32 27.99
CA LYS A 60 12.29 26.15 27.07
C LYS A 60 12.70 26.28 25.59
N SER A 61 13.64 27.16 25.27
CA SER A 61 14.15 27.29 23.90
C SER A 61 14.85 26.01 23.44
N LYS A 62 15.68 25.40 24.30
CA LYS A 62 16.35 24.13 23.99
C LYS A 62 15.35 22.98 23.80
N ASP A 63 14.31 22.93 24.63
CA ASP A 63 13.24 21.94 24.49
C ASP A 63 12.46 22.11 23.18
N ALA A 64 12.21 23.36 22.77
CA ALA A 64 11.58 23.67 21.49
C ALA A 64 12.44 23.22 20.30
N ASP A 65 13.75 23.49 20.33
CA ASP A 65 14.68 23.04 19.28
C ASP A 65 14.72 21.52 19.16
N GLN A 66 14.72 20.81 20.30
CA GLN A 66 14.71 19.35 20.31
C GLN A 66 13.38 18.79 19.77
N THR A 67 12.27 19.46 20.08
CA THR A 67 10.94 19.11 19.56
C THR A 67 10.90 19.31 18.04
N ALA A 68 11.44 20.42 17.52
CA ALA A 68 11.50 20.68 16.08
C ALA A 68 12.29 19.60 15.33
N LYS A 69 13.48 19.22 15.82
CA LYS A 69 14.28 18.13 15.24
C LYS A 69 13.54 16.79 15.25
N THR A 70 12.79 16.52 16.32
CA THR A 70 11.99 15.31 16.42
C THR A 70 10.87 15.31 15.38
N LEU A 71 10.20 16.44 15.19
CA LEU A 71 9.14 16.60 14.21
C LEU A 71 9.68 16.42 12.78
N GLU A 72 10.82 17.03 12.44
CA GLU A 72 11.48 16.85 11.14
C GLU A 72 11.78 15.38 10.85
N ALA A 73 12.32 14.65 11.84
CA ALA A 73 12.60 13.22 11.70
C ALA A 73 11.32 12.39 11.50
N VAL A 74 10.23 12.73 12.20
CA VAL A 74 8.93 12.07 12.03
C VAL A 74 8.35 12.35 10.65
N THR A 75 8.41 13.60 10.19
CA THR A 75 7.94 13.98 8.85
C THR A 75 8.71 13.23 7.76
N ALA A 76 10.05 13.16 7.87
CA ALA A 76 10.86 12.39 6.92
C ALA A 76 10.48 10.90 6.88
N LYS A 77 10.23 10.29 8.05
CA LYS A 77 9.74 8.90 8.14
C LYS A 77 8.36 8.73 7.50
N ALA A 78 7.44 9.67 7.73
CA ALA A 78 6.11 9.62 7.13
C ALA A 78 6.18 9.72 5.60
N THR A 79 7.01 10.61 5.06
CA THR A 79 7.26 10.72 3.62
C THR A 79 7.82 9.42 3.05
N ALA A 80 8.82 8.83 3.69
CA ALA A 80 9.39 7.55 3.24
C ALA A 80 8.34 6.43 3.28
N ALA A 81 7.53 6.36 4.33
CA ALA A 81 6.45 5.37 4.44
C ALA A 81 5.40 5.52 3.34
N HIS A 82 5.03 6.76 2.97
CA HIS A 82 4.14 7.00 1.84
C HIS A 82 4.75 6.53 0.51
N GLN A 83 6.03 6.81 0.26
CA GLN A 83 6.72 6.32 -0.93
C GLN A 83 6.71 4.78 -1.00
N THR A 84 7.05 4.11 0.11
CA THR A 84 6.98 2.64 0.20
C THR A 84 5.57 2.11 -0.05
N LEU A 85 4.54 2.80 0.45
CA LEU A 85 3.15 2.40 0.21
C LEU A 85 2.79 2.50 -1.28
N ASP A 86 3.22 3.56 -1.96
CA ASP A 86 2.93 3.74 -3.39
C ASP A 86 3.71 2.76 -4.27
N GLU A 87 4.95 2.43 -3.90
CA GLU A 87 5.71 1.33 -4.52
C GLU A 87 5.01 -0.02 -4.33
N ALA A 88 4.50 -0.29 -3.13
CA ALA A 88 3.78 -1.54 -2.83
C ALA A 88 2.47 -1.66 -3.63
N LYS A 89 1.71 -0.56 -3.80
CA LYS A 89 0.52 -0.54 -4.68
C LYS A 89 0.90 -0.85 -6.12
N THR A 90 1.94 -0.19 -6.63
CA THR A 90 2.44 -0.42 -8.00
C THR A 90 2.86 -1.89 -8.20
N ALA A 91 3.53 -2.48 -7.22
CA ALA A 91 3.93 -3.88 -7.26
C ALA A 91 2.72 -4.84 -7.23
N LEU A 92 1.68 -4.53 -6.45
CA LEU A 92 0.45 -5.30 -6.39
C LEU A 92 -0.32 -5.26 -7.72
N ASP A 93 -0.42 -4.08 -8.33
CA ASP A 93 -1.06 -3.91 -9.64
C ASP A 93 -0.32 -4.71 -10.72
N ALA A 94 1.02 -4.63 -10.72
CA ALA A 94 1.86 -5.42 -11.64
C ALA A 94 1.71 -6.94 -11.41
N ALA A 95 1.63 -7.39 -10.16
CA ALA A 95 1.42 -8.80 -9.85
C ALA A 95 0.04 -9.29 -10.30
N THR A 96 -1.00 -8.46 -10.13
CA THR A 96 -2.37 -8.76 -10.59
C THR A 96 -2.42 -8.88 -12.10
N ALA A 97 -1.86 -7.90 -12.83
CA ALA A 97 -1.78 -7.91 -14.29
C ALA A 97 -1.02 -9.13 -14.83
N ARG A 98 0.07 -9.55 -14.16
CA ARG A 98 0.79 -10.78 -14.55
C ARG A 98 -0.06 -12.02 -14.36
N LYS A 99 -0.77 -12.13 -13.23
CA LYS A 99 -1.63 -13.29 -12.94
C LYS A 99 -2.75 -13.42 -13.98
N THR A 100 -3.40 -12.32 -14.35
CA THR A 100 -4.46 -12.32 -15.37
C THR A 100 -3.90 -12.65 -16.76
N ALA A 101 -2.74 -12.11 -17.14
CA ALA A 101 -2.07 -12.46 -18.39
C ALA A 101 -1.69 -13.95 -18.48
N THR A 102 -1.16 -14.53 -17.40
CA THR A 102 -0.86 -15.98 -17.35
C THR A 102 -2.12 -16.82 -17.50
N ALA A 103 -3.21 -16.47 -16.82
CA ALA A 103 -4.47 -17.19 -16.91
C ALA A 103 -5.05 -17.16 -18.35
N LEU A 104 -4.96 -16.02 -19.04
CA LEU A 104 -5.38 -15.90 -20.44
C LEU A 104 -4.53 -16.80 -21.34
N ALA A 105 -3.21 -16.78 -21.20
CA ALA A 105 -2.30 -17.60 -22.00
C ALA A 105 -2.59 -19.10 -21.82
N GLU A 106 -2.83 -19.56 -20.59
CA GLU A 106 -3.22 -20.95 -20.31
C GLU A 106 -4.57 -21.32 -20.93
N ALA A 107 -5.56 -20.42 -20.88
CA ALA A 107 -6.87 -20.65 -21.49
C ALA A 107 -6.76 -20.76 -23.03
N GLN A 108 -5.96 -19.89 -23.65
CA GLN A 108 -5.70 -19.92 -25.09
C GLN A 108 -4.99 -21.21 -25.53
N ALA A 109 -4.00 -21.68 -24.74
CA ALA A 109 -3.33 -22.95 -25.01
C ALA A 109 -4.31 -24.14 -24.97
N LYS A 110 -5.17 -24.20 -23.94
CA LYS A 110 -6.23 -25.24 -23.84
C LYS A 110 -7.24 -25.17 -24.98
N LEU A 111 -7.57 -23.96 -25.45
CA LEU A 111 -8.44 -23.79 -26.61
C LEU A 111 -7.78 -24.29 -27.90
N ALA A 112 -6.48 -24.06 -28.08
CA ALA A 112 -5.73 -24.58 -29.22
C ALA A 112 -5.72 -26.12 -29.22
N GLU A 113 -5.45 -26.73 -28.06
CA GLU A 113 -5.51 -28.19 -27.87
C GLU A 113 -6.91 -28.75 -28.16
N ALA A 114 -7.96 -28.14 -27.61
CA ALA A 114 -9.34 -28.57 -27.83
C ALA A 114 -9.76 -28.43 -29.30
N THR A 115 -9.30 -27.38 -29.98
CA THR A 115 -9.53 -27.18 -31.42
C THR A 115 -8.85 -28.28 -32.23
N GLN A 116 -7.61 -28.66 -31.88
CA GLN A 116 -6.92 -29.76 -32.55
C GLN A 116 -7.65 -31.08 -32.33
N ARG A 117 -8.11 -31.35 -31.09
CA ARG A 117 -8.88 -32.55 -30.78
C ARG A 117 -10.18 -32.66 -31.60
N VAL A 118 -10.88 -31.55 -31.86
CA VAL A 118 -12.05 -31.53 -32.75
C VAL A 118 -11.67 -31.93 -34.17
N LYS A 119 -10.56 -31.38 -34.70
CA LYS A 119 -10.07 -31.75 -36.04
C LYS A 119 -9.75 -33.25 -36.12
N ASP A 120 -9.02 -33.77 -35.15
CA ASP A 120 -8.62 -35.17 -35.11
C ASP A 120 -9.84 -36.10 -34.98
N ALA A 121 -10.83 -35.72 -34.16
CA ALA A 121 -12.07 -36.47 -34.01
C ALA A 121 -12.92 -36.43 -35.29
N GLN A 122 -12.94 -35.29 -36.01
CA GLN A 122 -13.63 -35.18 -37.30
C GLN A 122 -13.01 -36.11 -38.34
N VAL A 123 -11.68 -36.14 -38.45
CA VAL A 123 -10.99 -37.07 -39.36
C VAL A 123 -11.38 -38.52 -39.07
N LYS A 124 -11.41 -38.92 -37.78
CA LYS A 124 -11.83 -40.27 -37.39
C LYS A 124 -13.29 -40.57 -37.72
N ALA A 125 -14.20 -39.60 -37.54
CA ALA A 125 -15.59 -39.76 -37.92
C ALA A 125 -15.73 -39.97 -39.44
N ASP A 126 -15.04 -39.15 -40.23
CA ASP A 126 -15.03 -39.28 -41.70
C ASP A 126 -14.45 -40.62 -42.17
N GLU A 127 -13.40 -41.11 -41.51
CA GLU A 127 -12.81 -42.43 -41.78
C GLU A 127 -13.77 -43.58 -41.42
N ALA A 128 -14.45 -43.48 -40.28
CA ALA A 128 -15.42 -44.48 -39.85
C ALA A 128 -16.65 -44.52 -40.77
N ASP A 129 -17.12 -43.37 -41.24
CA ASP A 129 -18.22 -43.28 -42.23
C ASP A 129 -17.82 -43.96 -43.55
N LYS A 130 -16.59 -43.72 -44.04
CA LYS A 130 -16.06 -44.43 -45.23
C LYS A 130 -15.99 -45.94 -45.01
N ALA A 131 -15.55 -46.39 -43.84
CA ALA A 131 -15.49 -47.81 -43.51
C ALA A 131 -16.89 -48.45 -43.44
N LEU A 132 -17.86 -47.72 -42.89
CA LEU A 132 -19.26 -48.12 -42.85
C LEU A 132 -19.85 -48.28 -44.26
N GLU A 133 -19.64 -47.30 -45.15
CA GLU A 133 -20.08 -47.41 -46.55
C GLU A 133 -19.42 -48.57 -47.28
N ALA A 134 -18.12 -48.79 -47.07
CA ALA A 134 -17.41 -49.94 -47.63
C ALA A 134 -17.96 -51.29 -47.10
N ALA A 135 -18.35 -51.36 -45.82
CA ALA A 135 -18.96 -52.55 -45.24
C ALA A 135 -20.36 -52.82 -45.80
N LYS A 136 -21.17 -51.76 -46.01
CA LYS A 136 -22.48 -51.86 -46.68
C LYS A 136 -22.34 -52.40 -48.10
N ALA A 137 -21.39 -51.88 -48.88
CA ALA A 137 -21.11 -52.35 -50.23
C ALA A 137 -20.73 -53.84 -50.24
N LYS A 138 -19.81 -54.27 -49.36
CA LYS A 138 -19.42 -55.69 -49.24
C LYS A 138 -20.59 -56.61 -48.87
N LEU A 139 -21.51 -56.15 -48.03
CA LEU A 139 -22.71 -56.92 -47.68
C LEU A 139 -23.65 -57.07 -48.88
N ALA A 140 -23.81 -56.01 -49.68
CA ALA A 140 -24.58 -56.08 -50.93
C ALA A 140 -23.95 -57.07 -51.91
N ASP A 141 -22.64 -56.95 -52.16
CA ASP A 141 -21.89 -57.85 -53.05
C ASP A 141 -22.00 -59.32 -52.61
N ALA A 142 -21.89 -59.59 -51.30
CA ALA A 142 -22.02 -60.95 -50.77
C ALA A 142 -23.42 -61.55 -50.98
N ARG A 143 -24.47 -60.72 -50.97
CA ARG A 143 -25.85 -61.15 -51.26
C ARG A 143 -26.05 -61.39 -52.75
N ASP A 144 -25.53 -60.52 -53.61
CA ASP A 144 -25.75 -60.57 -55.05
C ASP A 144 -24.96 -61.69 -55.74
N ALA A 145 -23.76 -62.00 -55.26
CA ALA A 145 -22.92 -63.06 -55.83
C ALA A 145 -23.35 -64.50 -55.45
N VAL A 146 -24.55 -64.68 -54.86
CA VAL A 146 -25.03 -65.97 -54.31
C VAL A 146 -23.96 -66.62 -53.41
N MET A 147 -23.21 -65.80 -52.67
CA MET A 147 -22.20 -66.34 -51.77
C MET A 147 -22.91 -67.11 -50.65
N GLY A 148 -22.38 -68.28 -50.28
CA GLY A 148 -23.02 -69.13 -49.27
C GLY A 148 -23.23 -68.40 -47.94
N THR A 149 -24.16 -68.90 -47.12
CA THR A 149 -24.61 -68.32 -45.84
C THR A 149 -23.47 -67.84 -44.92
N ALA A 150 -22.32 -68.50 -44.95
CA ALA A 150 -21.14 -68.11 -44.18
C ALA A 150 -20.58 -66.73 -44.60
N ALA A 151 -20.49 -66.44 -45.89
CA ALA A 151 -19.95 -65.17 -46.40
C ALA A 151 -20.85 -63.99 -46.06
N VAL A 152 -22.17 -64.16 -46.23
CA VAL A 152 -23.17 -63.15 -45.82
C VAL A 152 -23.10 -62.87 -44.32
N LYS A 153 -22.93 -63.91 -43.49
CA LYS A 153 -22.78 -63.75 -42.03
C LYS A 153 -21.51 -62.98 -41.66
N THR A 154 -20.38 -63.25 -42.33
CA THR A 154 -19.13 -62.51 -42.13
C THR A 154 -19.26 -61.04 -42.55
N ALA A 155 -19.88 -60.77 -43.70
CA ALA A 155 -20.11 -59.40 -44.17
C ALA A 155 -21.05 -58.63 -43.22
N GLN A 156 -22.10 -59.29 -42.70
CA GLN A 156 -22.98 -58.69 -41.69
C GLN A 156 -22.22 -58.34 -40.41
N ALA A 157 -21.38 -59.23 -39.89
CA ALA A 157 -20.58 -58.95 -38.71
C ALA A 157 -19.61 -57.77 -38.91
N ALA A 158 -19.05 -57.63 -40.12
CA ALA A 158 -18.21 -56.47 -40.48
C ALA A 158 -19.02 -55.17 -40.53
N LEU A 159 -20.25 -55.19 -41.05
CA LEU A 159 -21.16 -54.05 -41.04
C LEU A 159 -21.55 -53.63 -39.62
N ASP A 160 -21.90 -54.60 -38.78
CA ASP A 160 -22.26 -54.33 -37.38
C ASP A 160 -21.08 -53.69 -36.63
N LYS A 161 -19.87 -54.19 -36.85
CA LYS A 161 -18.64 -53.61 -36.31
C LYS A 161 -18.40 -52.18 -36.81
N ALA A 162 -18.48 -51.95 -38.13
CA ALA A 162 -18.26 -50.63 -38.71
C ALA A 162 -19.31 -49.61 -38.24
N THR A 163 -20.55 -50.05 -38.02
CA THR A 163 -21.62 -49.22 -37.45
C THR A 163 -21.27 -48.80 -36.02
N ALA A 164 -20.85 -49.74 -35.18
CA ALA A 164 -20.44 -49.43 -33.81
C ALA A 164 -19.22 -48.49 -33.75
N GLU A 165 -18.27 -48.64 -34.67
CA GLU A 165 -17.11 -47.76 -34.79
C GLU A 165 -17.49 -46.34 -35.25
N ALA A 166 -18.39 -46.21 -36.23
CA ALA A 166 -18.94 -44.92 -36.66
C ALA A 166 -19.68 -44.21 -35.51
N ASP A 167 -20.56 -44.92 -34.81
CA ASP A 167 -21.27 -44.37 -33.64
C ASP A 167 -20.29 -43.90 -32.55
N ALA A 168 -19.23 -44.67 -32.28
CA ALA A 168 -18.21 -44.29 -31.30
C ALA A 168 -17.42 -43.05 -31.76
N ALA A 169 -17.07 -42.95 -33.04
CA ALA A 169 -16.34 -41.81 -33.59
C ALA A 169 -17.17 -40.52 -33.53
N HIS A 170 -18.47 -40.59 -33.87
CA HIS A 170 -19.38 -39.45 -33.76
C HIS A 170 -19.58 -38.99 -32.30
N ARG A 171 -19.72 -39.92 -31.35
CA ARG A 171 -19.75 -39.56 -29.92
C ARG A 171 -18.46 -38.85 -29.48
N ALA A 172 -17.30 -39.34 -29.89
CA ALA A 172 -16.02 -38.71 -29.57
C ALA A 172 -15.87 -37.31 -30.19
N LEU A 173 -16.42 -37.10 -31.39
CA LEU A 173 -16.48 -35.78 -32.02
C LEU A 173 -17.39 -34.81 -31.25
N ASP A 174 -18.55 -35.26 -30.79
CA ASP A 174 -19.46 -34.43 -30.00
C ASP A 174 -18.87 -34.07 -28.63
N GLU A 175 -18.19 -35.02 -27.98
CA GLU A 175 -17.42 -34.76 -26.77
C GLU A 175 -16.31 -33.73 -27.03
N ALA A 176 -15.56 -33.86 -28.13
CA ALA A 176 -14.52 -32.91 -28.50
C ALA A 176 -15.08 -31.49 -28.72
N LYS A 177 -16.23 -31.38 -29.40
CA LYS A 177 -16.93 -30.09 -29.60
C LYS A 177 -17.38 -29.49 -28.26
N THR A 178 -17.88 -30.32 -27.34
CA THR A 178 -18.26 -29.89 -25.99
C THR A 178 -17.06 -29.35 -25.22
N VAL A 179 -15.92 -30.05 -25.27
CA VAL A 179 -14.67 -29.60 -24.65
C VAL A 179 -14.19 -28.28 -25.26
N LYS A 180 -14.28 -28.12 -26.60
CA LYS A 180 -13.92 -26.87 -27.26
C LYS A 180 -14.80 -25.71 -26.80
N SER A 181 -16.12 -25.90 -26.73
CA SER A 181 -17.05 -24.88 -26.24
C SER A 181 -16.72 -24.45 -24.80
N ALA A 182 -16.38 -25.40 -23.93
CA ALA A 182 -15.91 -25.09 -22.58
C ALA A 182 -14.56 -24.34 -22.56
N ALA A 183 -13.66 -24.62 -23.51
CA ALA A 183 -12.41 -23.88 -23.66
C ALA A 183 -12.63 -22.46 -24.19
N ASP A 184 -13.54 -22.28 -25.16
CA ASP A 184 -13.95 -20.95 -25.66
C ASP A 184 -14.49 -20.10 -24.50
N LYS A 185 -15.36 -20.67 -23.66
CA LYS A 185 -15.88 -19.98 -22.47
C LYS A 185 -14.79 -19.58 -21.49
N ARG A 186 -13.80 -20.45 -21.25
CA ARG A 186 -12.67 -20.14 -20.35
C ARG A 186 -11.81 -19.00 -20.86
N VAL A 187 -11.63 -18.87 -22.17
CA VAL A 187 -10.94 -17.72 -22.77
C VAL A 187 -11.75 -16.45 -22.53
N ALA A 188 -13.06 -16.47 -22.81
CA ALA A 188 -13.94 -15.32 -22.57
C ALA A 188 -13.95 -14.89 -21.09
N ASP A 189 -14.03 -15.85 -20.16
CA ASP A 189 -13.98 -15.59 -18.72
C ASP A 189 -12.62 -14.98 -18.30
N ALA A 190 -11.52 -15.42 -18.90
CA ALA A 190 -10.17 -14.88 -18.65
C ALA A 190 -9.97 -13.48 -19.23
N GLU A 191 -10.59 -13.17 -20.37
CA GLU A 191 -10.58 -11.83 -20.97
C GLU A 191 -11.41 -10.83 -20.16
N ALA A 192 -12.51 -11.27 -19.54
CA ALA A 192 -13.39 -10.40 -18.75
C ALA A 192 -12.77 -9.89 -17.44
N VAL A 193 -11.65 -10.47 -17.00
CA VAL A 193 -10.95 -10.12 -15.75
C VAL A 193 -9.64 -9.35 -15.98
N LEU A 194 -9.34 -8.99 -17.24
CA LEU A 194 -8.26 -8.08 -17.62
C LEU A 194 -8.71 -6.62 -17.53
#